data_AF-A0A6G2VVT2-F1
#
_entry.id   AF-A0A6G2VVT2-F1
#
_cell.length_a   1.000
_cell.length_b   1.000
_cell.length_c   1.000
_cell.angle_alpha   90.00
_cell.angle_beta   90.00
_cell.angle_gamma   90.00
#
_symmetry.space_group_name_H-M   'P 1'
#
loop_
_entity.id
_entity.type
_entity.pdbx_description
1 polymer ?
#
loop_
_entity_poly.entity_id
_entity_poly.type
_entity_poly.pdbx_seq_one_letter_code
_entity_poly.pdbx_strand_id
1 'polypeptide(L)'
;MVTGFSYRAAVSACSLCVAGLLALTPAAAAAGPRGGEPAPPRPRAAMPGPALLYHSGTQVRPHQGTPAVPEISALSWLVADAGSGEVLAASDAHRELPPASTLKTLFALTVLPTLPSGLQHTVRYEELADVGEGSSLVGVEEGHTYQVADLWRGVFLSSGNDAVHVLARLGGGWQATAAHMQDKARTLGALDTHVVSPDGYDAPGQVSSAYDLAVFGRAGLHNPDFARYCSTAEASFPGDGAPYAIENTNRLLTGEDGVAPYPGLIGIKNGYTSNAGNTLVAAARRDGRTLVVSVLNPQAEGGLTVYEEARALLDWGFAAAGQVDPVGSLDGLRPAAPAAASAAPVAAAGAPAEDDAPDWSGTAVVAGLSGLGACAVALALRAKGGRSARG
;
A
#
# COMPACT_ATOMS: atom_id res chain seq x y z
N MET A 1 42.84 26.28 -50.13
CA MET A 1 43.94 25.39 -50.55
C MET A 1 43.76 24.09 -49.76
N VAL A 2 43.46 22.91 -50.29
CA VAL A 2 43.20 22.34 -51.63
C VAL A 2 42.36 21.07 -51.32
N THR A 3 41.05 21.08 -51.68
CA THR A 3 40.35 20.17 -52.64
C THR A 3 40.03 18.75 -52.14
N GLY A 4 38.86 18.15 -52.39
CA GLY A 4 37.67 18.57 -53.14
C GLY A 4 36.79 17.38 -53.57
N PHE A 5 35.55 17.73 -54.00
CA PHE A 5 34.75 17.13 -55.10
C PHE A 5 34.16 15.70 -54.93
N SER A 6 32.93 15.35 -55.33
CA SER A 6 31.94 15.97 -56.24
C SER A 6 30.50 15.49 -56.00
N TYR A 7 29.59 16.38 -56.36
CA TYR A 7 28.17 16.25 -56.70
C TYR A 7 27.91 15.51 -58.04
N ARG A 8 26.72 14.91 -58.22
CA ARG A 8 25.82 14.93 -59.41
C ARG A 8 24.41 14.51 -58.94
N ALA A 9 23.31 15.28 -58.96
CA ALA A 9 22.59 16.01 -60.02
C ALA A 9 21.99 15.13 -61.14
N ALA A 10 20.66 15.00 -61.21
CA ALA A 10 19.82 15.62 -62.25
C ALA A 10 18.35 15.16 -62.23
N VAL A 11 17.51 16.12 -62.59
CA VAL A 11 16.04 16.17 -62.72
C VAL A 11 15.56 15.50 -64.03
N SER A 12 14.36 14.91 -64.04
CA SER A 12 13.42 15.10 -65.16
C SER A 12 11.99 14.64 -64.87
N ALA A 13 11.07 15.57 -65.15
CA ALA A 13 9.63 15.38 -65.22
C ALA A 13 9.23 14.91 -66.63
N CYS A 14 8.17 14.11 -66.73
CA CYS A 14 7.30 14.06 -67.91
C CYS A 14 5.89 13.60 -67.51
N SER A 15 4.93 14.45 -67.82
CA SER A 15 3.48 14.24 -67.71
C SER A 15 2.92 13.87 -69.10
N LEU A 16 1.87 13.05 -69.15
CA LEU A 16 0.76 12.98 -70.14
C LEU A 16 0.02 11.62 -69.94
N CYS A 17 -1.16 11.58 -69.31
CA CYS A 17 -2.52 11.78 -69.84
C CYS A 17 -3.10 10.59 -70.65
N VAL A 18 -4.15 9.96 -70.10
CA VAL A 18 -5.52 9.79 -70.64
C VAL A 18 -6.15 8.41 -70.29
N ALA A 19 -7.25 8.53 -69.53
CA ALA A 19 -8.52 7.77 -69.45
C ALA A 19 -8.66 6.30 -69.90
N GLY A 20 -9.39 5.53 -69.07
CA GLY A 20 -10.18 4.37 -69.47
C GLY A 20 -11.08 3.87 -68.34
N LEU A 21 -12.39 3.97 -68.52
CA LEU A 21 -13.47 3.69 -67.56
C LEU A 21 -13.68 2.18 -67.22
N LEU A 22 -14.27 1.98 -66.03
CA LEU A 22 -15.30 1.00 -65.61
C LEU A 22 -15.08 -0.51 -65.87
N ALA A 23 -15.08 -1.29 -64.79
CA ALA A 23 -16.15 -2.28 -64.52
C ALA A 23 -16.06 -2.80 -63.07
N LEU A 24 -17.18 -2.73 -62.35
CA LEU A 24 -17.46 -3.43 -61.10
C LEU A 24 -17.75 -4.91 -61.38
N THR A 25 -17.22 -5.84 -60.57
CA THR A 25 -17.90 -7.07 -60.15
C THR A 25 -17.20 -7.70 -58.92
N PRO A 26 -17.91 -8.48 -58.08
CA PRO A 26 -17.58 -8.69 -56.68
C PRO A 26 -16.68 -9.92 -56.43
N ALA A 27 -15.81 -9.84 -55.43
CA ALA A 27 -15.05 -10.99 -54.95
C ALA A 27 -15.78 -11.68 -53.79
N ALA A 28 -15.94 -12.99 -53.94
CA ALA A 28 -16.64 -13.90 -53.04
C ALA A 28 -15.97 -14.03 -51.67
N ALA A 29 -16.80 -14.17 -50.64
CA ALA A 29 -16.40 -14.48 -49.27
C ALA A 29 -15.83 -15.90 -49.17
N ALA A 30 -14.61 -16.02 -48.64
CA ALA A 30 -14.06 -17.28 -48.16
C ALA A 30 -14.32 -17.40 -46.64
N ALA A 31 -14.99 -18.47 -46.24
CA ALA A 31 -15.30 -18.78 -44.85
C ALA A 31 -14.04 -19.24 -44.08
N GLY A 32 -13.65 -18.49 -43.06
CA GLY A 32 -12.69 -18.91 -42.03
C GLY A 32 -13.39 -19.66 -40.88
N PRO A 33 -12.65 -20.40 -40.03
CA PRO A 33 -13.24 -21.22 -38.97
C PRO A 33 -13.93 -20.34 -37.94
N ARG A 34 -15.13 -20.77 -37.52
CA ARG A 34 -15.91 -20.14 -36.46
C ARG A 34 -15.07 -20.01 -35.20
N GLY A 35 -14.87 -18.77 -34.75
CA GLY A 35 -14.26 -18.47 -33.47
C GLY A 35 -15.01 -19.20 -32.36
N GLY A 36 -14.26 -19.95 -31.55
CA GLY A 36 -14.78 -20.50 -30.31
C GLY A 36 -15.27 -19.36 -29.44
N GLU A 37 -16.51 -19.48 -29.00
CA GLU A 37 -17.13 -18.62 -28.01
C GLU A 37 -16.21 -18.51 -26.77
N PRO A 38 -15.92 -17.30 -26.26
CA PRO A 38 -15.17 -17.19 -25.02
C PRO A 38 -15.97 -17.91 -23.94
N ALA A 39 -15.35 -18.92 -23.32
CA ALA A 39 -15.97 -19.64 -22.22
C ALA A 39 -16.50 -18.62 -21.19
N PRO A 40 -17.73 -18.80 -20.67
CA PRO A 40 -18.29 -17.88 -19.70
C PRO A 40 -17.33 -17.79 -18.50
N PRO A 41 -17.13 -16.60 -17.91
CA PRO A 41 -16.35 -16.49 -16.68
C PRO A 41 -16.94 -17.47 -15.68
N ARG A 42 -16.10 -18.39 -15.16
CA ARG A 42 -16.52 -19.26 -14.07
C ARG A 42 -17.13 -18.36 -12.98
N PRO A 43 -18.32 -18.66 -12.45
CA PRO A 43 -18.84 -17.91 -11.33
C PRO A 43 -17.79 -17.95 -10.24
N ARG A 44 -17.21 -16.78 -9.92
CA ARG A 44 -16.35 -16.61 -8.75
C ARG A 44 -17.17 -17.14 -7.60
N ALA A 45 -16.80 -18.31 -7.05
CA ALA A 45 -17.52 -18.90 -5.93
C ALA A 45 -17.76 -17.76 -4.95
N ALA A 46 -19.03 -17.47 -4.64
CA ALA A 46 -19.35 -16.37 -3.75
C ALA A 46 -18.53 -16.59 -2.49
N MET A 47 -17.55 -15.71 -2.25
CA MET A 47 -16.69 -15.84 -1.07
C MET A 47 -17.65 -15.91 0.12
N PRO A 48 -17.55 -16.92 1.00
CA PRO A 48 -18.34 -16.90 2.22
C PRO A 48 -18.04 -15.56 2.90
N GLY A 49 -19.11 -14.89 3.30
CA GLY A 49 -18.97 -13.63 4.04
C GLY A 49 -18.14 -13.85 5.31
N PRO A 50 -17.75 -12.76 6.00
CA PRO A 50 -16.93 -12.82 7.21
C PRO A 50 -17.51 -13.69 8.34
N ALA A 51 -18.76 -14.17 8.20
CA ALA A 51 -19.46 -15.07 9.11
C ALA A 51 -18.62 -16.25 9.64
N LEU A 52 -17.85 -16.96 8.80
CA LEU A 52 -17.04 -18.08 9.31
C LEU A 52 -15.92 -17.61 10.23
N LEU A 53 -15.34 -16.43 9.99
CA LEU A 53 -14.24 -15.90 10.82
C LEU A 53 -14.70 -15.57 12.25
N TYR A 54 -16.00 -15.38 12.47
CA TYR A 54 -16.58 -15.16 13.80
C TYR A 54 -16.86 -16.44 14.58
N HIS A 55 -16.69 -17.62 13.98
CA HIS A 55 -16.87 -18.88 14.68
C HIS A 55 -15.61 -19.23 15.49
N SER A 56 -15.83 -19.82 16.67
CA SER A 56 -14.76 -20.32 17.51
C SER A 56 -14.08 -21.56 16.92
N GLY A 57 -12.79 -21.74 17.25
CA GLY A 57 -11.97 -22.85 16.77
C GLY A 57 -11.59 -22.76 15.29
N THR A 58 -10.91 -23.80 14.80
CA THR A 58 -10.31 -23.83 13.46
C THR A 58 -11.36 -23.84 12.34
N GLN A 59 -11.32 -22.81 11.51
CA GLN A 59 -12.11 -22.66 10.29
C GLN A 59 -11.21 -22.94 9.08
N VAL A 60 -11.56 -23.94 8.27
CA VAL A 60 -10.89 -24.29 7.02
C VAL A 60 -11.89 -24.98 6.10
N ARG A 61 -11.79 -24.77 4.77
CA ARG A 61 -12.61 -25.47 3.76
C ARG A 61 -11.71 -26.20 2.78
N PRO A 62 -11.18 -27.38 3.16
CA PRO A 62 -10.23 -28.10 2.33
C PRO A 62 -10.92 -28.87 1.21
N HIS A 63 -10.30 -28.89 0.04
CA HIS A 63 -10.61 -29.86 -1.00
C HIS A 63 -10.00 -31.23 -0.65
N GLN A 64 -10.40 -32.27 -1.39
CA GLN A 64 -9.83 -33.60 -1.21
C GLN A 64 -8.33 -33.58 -1.49
N GLY A 65 -7.54 -34.16 -0.57
CA GLY A 65 -6.08 -34.23 -0.69
C GLY A 65 -5.31 -33.04 -0.10
N THR A 66 -6.01 -32.01 0.40
CA THR A 66 -5.39 -30.90 1.12
C THR A 66 -4.69 -31.42 2.39
N PRO A 67 -3.45 -31.00 2.68
CA PRO A 67 -2.80 -31.28 3.95
C PRO A 67 -3.65 -30.79 5.14
N ALA A 68 -3.67 -31.55 6.22
CA ALA A 68 -4.31 -31.13 7.46
C ALA A 68 -3.66 -29.85 8.00
N VAL A 69 -4.48 -28.95 8.55
CA VAL A 69 -3.97 -27.78 9.31
C VAL A 69 -3.14 -28.31 10.48
N PRO A 70 -1.93 -27.78 10.74
CA PRO A 70 -1.11 -28.21 11.86
C PRO A 70 -1.80 -27.94 13.21
N GLU A 71 -1.42 -28.68 14.24
CA GLU A 71 -1.84 -28.36 15.61
C GLU A 71 -1.10 -27.10 16.08
N ILE A 72 -1.87 -26.07 16.41
CA ILE A 72 -1.37 -24.76 16.84
C ILE A 72 -1.92 -24.50 18.24
N SER A 73 -1.04 -24.18 19.18
CA SER A 73 -1.40 -23.90 20.59
C SER A 73 -1.80 -22.45 20.83
N ALA A 74 -1.56 -21.55 19.88
CA ALA A 74 -1.99 -20.16 19.95
C ALA A 74 -3.49 -20.00 20.19
N LEU A 75 -3.84 -19.07 21.08
CA LEU A 75 -5.22 -18.73 21.41
C LEU A 75 -6.01 -18.13 20.24
N SER A 76 -5.31 -17.56 19.27
CA SER A 76 -5.86 -16.99 18.04
C SER A 76 -4.79 -16.96 16.95
N TRP A 77 -5.15 -17.35 15.73
CA TRP A 77 -4.25 -17.27 14.57
C TRP A 77 -5.01 -17.18 13.25
N LEU A 78 -4.31 -16.73 12.20
CA LEU A 78 -4.87 -16.61 10.86
C LEU A 78 -3.80 -16.79 9.78
N VAL A 79 -4.19 -17.39 8.64
CA VAL A 79 -3.40 -17.50 7.41
C VAL A 79 -4.17 -16.88 6.25
N ALA A 80 -3.60 -15.88 5.60
CA ALA A 80 -4.21 -15.23 4.45
C ALA A 80 -3.23 -15.03 3.29
N ASP A 81 -3.79 -14.98 2.09
CA ASP A 81 -3.09 -14.52 0.91
C ASP A 81 -3.08 -12.98 0.89
N ALA A 82 -1.88 -12.39 0.90
CA ALA A 82 -1.73 -10.94 0.99
C ALA A 82 -2.14 -10.21 -0.30
N GLY A 83 -2.06 -10.87 -1.47
CA GLY A 83 -2.43 -10.27 -2.75
C GLY A 83 -3.95 -10.15 -2.90
N SER A 84 -4.64 -11.28 -2.78
CA SER A 84 -6.10 -11.37 -2.91
C SER A 84 -6.86 -10.92 -1.66
N GLY A 85 -6.24 -10.98 -0.49
CA GLY A 85 -6.90 -10.78 0.80
C GLY A 85 -7.73 -11.98 1.26
N GLU A 86 -7.69 -13.11 0.54
CA GLU A 86 -8.43 -14.32 0.90
C GLU A 86 -7.84 -14.97 2.17
N VAL A 87 -8.69 -15.22 3.16
CA VAL A 87 -8.30 -15.96 4.36
C VAL A 87 -8.43 -17.45 4.09
N LEU A 88 -7.33 -18.19 4.21
CA LEU A 88 -7.24 -19.62 3.89
C LEU A 88 -7.69 -20.51 5.06
N ALA A 89 -7.25 -20.14 6.26
CA ALA A 89 -7.68 -20.75 7.51
C ALA A 89 -7.48 -19.76 8.67
N ALA A 90 -8.22 -19.95 9.74
CA ALA A 90 -8.05 -19.20 10.98
C ALA A 90 -8.57 -20.01 12.18
N SER A 91 -8.14 -19.67 13.38
CA SER A 91 -8.80 -20.09 14.63
C SER A 91 -9.06 -18.88 15.48
N ASP A 92 -10.32 -18.72 15.92
CA ASP A 92 -10.74 -17.64 16.81
C ASP A 92 -10.25 -16.27 16.33
N ALA A 93 -10.46 -16.00 15.03
CA ALA A 93 -9.81 -14.91 14.29
C ALA A 93 -10.06 -13.51 14.89
N HIS A 94 -11.26 -13.32 15.45
CA HIS A 94 -11.73 -12.08 16.08
C HIS A 94 -11.61 -12.09 17.62
N ARG A 95 -10.84 -13.02 18.20
CA ARG A 95 -10.61 -13.03 19.65
C ARG A 95 -9.76 -11.83 20.06
N GLU A 96 -10.33 -10.96 20.89
CA GLU A 96 -9.63 -9.81 21.46
C GLU A 96 -8.53 -10.27 22.43
N LEU A 97 -7.28 -9.95 22.10
CA LEU A 97 -6.09 -10.25 22.87
C LEU A 97 -5.15 -9.04 22.89
N PRO A 98 -4.35 -8.84 23.95
CA PRO A 98 -3.34 -7.79 23.95
C PRO A 98 -2.33 -8.01 22.79
N PRO A 99 -2.05 -6.99 21.96
CA PRO A 99 -1.25 -7.18 20.75
C PRO A 99 0.26 -7.16 21.00
N ALA A 100 0.72 -6.66 22.16
CA ALA A 100 2.11 -6.28 22.38
C ALA A 100 2.64 -5.40 21.23
N SER A 101 3.94 -5.50 20.94
CA SER A 101 4.60 -4.73 19.88
C SER A 101 4.14 -5.03 18.45
N THR A 102 3.28 -6.02 18.21
CA THR A 102 2.69 -6.19 16.86
C THR A 102 1.77 -5.02 16.49
N LEU A 103 1.24 -4.28 17.47
CA LEU A 103 0.48 -3.04 17.26
C LEU A 103 1.31 -1.94 16.58
N LYS A 104 2.65 -2.02 16.63
CA LYS A 104 3.53 -1.09 15.91
C LYS A 104 3.36 -1.17 14.39
N THR A 105 2.74 -2.22 13.86
CA THR A 105 2.32 -2.28 12.45
C THR A 105 1.25 -1.23 12.14
N LEU A 106 0.26 -1.05 13.03
CA LEU A 106 -0.74 0.01 12.93
C LEU A 106 -0.14 1.40 13.16
N PHE A 107 0.80 1.52 14.11
CA PHE A 107 1.56 2.76 14.32
C PHE A 107 2.29 3.18 13.04
N ALA A 108 3.01 2.27 12.39
CA ALA A 108 3.70 2.53 11.14
C ALA A 108 2.72 2.93 10.02
N LEU A 109 1.60 2.23 9.86
CA LEU A 109 0.55 2.61 8.89
C LEU A 109 -0.04 4.01 9.11
N THR A 110 0.05 4.52 10.35
CA THR A 110 -0.51 5.81 10.74
C THR A 110 0.51 6.92 10.58
N VAL A 111 1.73 6.74 11.09
CA VAL A 111 2.71 7.81 11.24
C VAL A 111 3.72 7.85 10.08
N LEU A 112 4.12 6.70 9.55
CA LEU A 112 5.13 6.62 8.49
C LEU A 112 4.80 7.51 7.28
N PRO A 113 3.55 7.59 6.77
CA PRO A 113 3.23 8.45 5.63
C PRO A 113 3.31 9.95 5.90
N THR A 114 3.39 10.35 7.18
CA THR A 114 3.32 11.75 7.61
C THR A 114 4.69 12.39 7.83
N LEU A 115 5.74 11.57 7.99
CA LEU A 115 7.08 12.02 8.31
C LEU A 115 8.07 11.66 7.19
N PRO A 116 8.70 12.65 6.53
CA PRO A 116 9.73 12.38 5.55
C PRO A 116 10.90 11.60 6.16
N SER A 117 11.36 10.54 5.50
CA SER A 117 12.41 9.66 6.02
C SER A 117 13.75 10.35 6.25
N GLY A 118 14.08 11.38 5.45
CA GLY A 118 15.30 12.19 5.60
C GLY A 118 15.18 13.37 6.57
N LEU A 119 14.03 13.57 7.22
CA LEU A 119 13.88 14.59 8.26
C LEU A 119 14.84 14.26 9.41
N GLN A 120 15.62 15.25 9.83
CA GLN A 120 16.49 15.16 11.01
C GLN A 120 15.79 15.77 12.22
N HIS A 121 15.92 15.12 13.37
CA HIS A 121 15.33 15.57 14.63
C HIS A 121 16.31 15.40 15.77
N THR A 122 16.55 16.49 16.51
CA THR A 122 17.30 16.47 17.77
C THR A 122 16.35 16.15 18.90
N VAL A 123 16.58 15.02 19.57
CA VAL A 123 15.68 14.49 20.59
C VAL A 123 15.72 15.34 21.85
N ARG A 124 14.56 15.57 22.46
CA ARG A 124 14.42 16.31 23.72
C ARG A 124 14.08 15.36 24.87
N TYR A 125 14.49 15.71 26.08
CA TYR A 125 14.21 14.93 27.29
C TYR A 125 12.74 14.51 27.41
N GLU A 126 11.80 15.43 27.19
CA GLU A 126 10.36 15.21 27.39
C GLU A 126 9.77 14.20 26.39
N GLU A 127 10.51 13.86 25.34
CA GLU A 127 10.12 12.85 24.37
C GLU A 127 10.43 11.45 24.90
N LEU A 128 11.37 11.30 25.82
CA LEU A 128 11.78 10.02 26.41
C LEU A 128 11.28 9.81 27.84
N ALA A 129 10.82 10.89 28.51
CA ALA A 129 10.44 10.87 29.92
C ALA A 129 9.34 9.85 30.30
N ASP A 130 8.44 9.55 29.36
CA ASP A 130 7.28 8.68 29.60
C ASP A 130 7.49 7.22 29.10
N VAL A 131 8.71 6.85 28.68
CA VAL A 131 8.99 5.49 28.23
C VAL A 131 8.96 4.55 29.44
N GLY A 132 8.05 3.57 29.42
CA GLY A 132 7.83 2.67 30.55
C GLY A 132 9.02 1.74 30.86
N GLU A 133 9.22 1.44 32.14
CA GLU A 133 10.25 0.48 32.59
C GLU A 133 10.05 -0.90 31.95
N GLY A 134 11.16 -1.55 31.56
CA GLY A 134 11.12 -2.86 30.89
C GLY A 134 10.66 -2.82 29.43
N SER A 135 10.41 -1.62 28.86
CA SER A 135 10.19 -1.46 27.42
C SER A 135 11.40 -1.94 26.61
N SER A 136 11.16 -2.50 25.43
CA SER A 136 12.23 -2.65 24.43
C SER A 136 12.67 -1.27 23.96
N LEU A 137 13.98 -1.04 23.91
CA LEU A 137 14.59 0.22 23.50
C LEU A 137 15.57 -0.03 22.37
N VAL A 138 15.65 0.90 21.42
CA VAL A 138 16.75 0.88 20.45
C VAL A 138 17.98 1.59 21.03
N GLY A 139 17.81 2.57 21.91
CA GLY A 139 18.88 3.41 22.46
C GLY A 139 18.82 4.85 21.94
N VAL A 140 17.63 5.44 21.83
CA VAL A 140 17.48 6.86 21.48
C VAL A 140 17.91 7.72 22.67
N GLU A 141 18.78 8.70 22.40
CA GLU A 141 19.35 9.57 23.44
C GLU A 141 18.91 11.03 23.29
N GLU A 142 18.68 11.70 24.42
CA GLU A 142 18.44 13.14 24.46
C GLU A 142 19.63 13.92 23.88
N GLY A 143 19.35 14.98 23.12
CA GLY A 143 20.37 15.86 22.54
C GLY A 143 21.04 15.28 21.28
N HIS A 144 20.86 13.99 21.01
CA HIS A 144 21.34 13.36 19.79
C HIS A 144 20.38 13.65 18.61
N THR A 145 20.93 13.77 17.40
CA THR A 145 20.15 14.02 16.19
C THR A 145 20.04 12.76 15.34
N TYR A 146 18.81 12.32 15.10
CA TYR A 146 18.51 11.13 14.30
C TYR A 146 17.80 11.53 13.00
N GLN A 147 18.01 10.78 11.92
CA GLN A 147 17.06 10.81 10.81
C GLN A 147 15.82 9.99 11.20
N VAL A 148 14.65 10.41 10.72
CA VAL A 148 13.40 9.65 10.89
C VAL A 148 13.54 8.21 10.38
N ALA A 149 14.34 7.98 9.34
CA ALA A 149 14.66 6.63 8.85
C ALA A 149 15.38 5.76 9.89
N ASP A 150 16.26 6.35 10.73
CA ASP A 150 16.95 5.63 11.79
C ASP A 150 15.96 5.21 12.87
N LEU A 151 15.09 6.12 13.30
CA LEU A 151 14.03 5.83 14.27
C LEU A 151 13.11 4.69 13.78
N TRP A 152 12.72 4.69 12.50
CA TRP A 152 11.93 3.58 11.94
C TRP A 152 12.68 2.24 11.93
N ARG A 153 14.00 2.24 11.71
CA ARG A 153 14.81 1.02 11.89
C ARG A 153 14.74 0.56 13.35
N GLY A 154 14.85 1.47 14.32
CA GLY A 154 14.67 1.15 15.74
C GLY A 154 13.31 0.55 16.08
N VAL A 155 12.23 1.08 15.49
CA VAL A 155 10.86 0.55 15.67
C VAL A 155 10.73 -0.88 15.13
N PHE A 156 11.26 -1.16 13.93
CA PHE A 156 11.08 -2.48 13.31
C PHE A 156 12.07 -3.52 13.80
N LEU A 157 13.35 -3.15 13.96
CA LEU A 157 14.40 -4.12 14.26
C LEU A 157 14.48 -4.38 15.76
N SER A 158 14.60 -3.35 16.58
CA SER A 158 14.75 -3.47 18.04
C SER A 158 13.44 -3.37 18.81
N SER A 159 12.31 -3.14 18.12
CA SER A 159 11.02 -2.88 18.76
C SER A 159 11.02 -1.66 19.68
N GLY A 160 11.90 -0.69 19.44
CA GLY A 160 12.21 0.42 20.34
C GLY A 160 11.00 1.32 20.62
N ASN A 161 10.54 1.34 21.87
CA ASN A 161 9.47 2.23 22.34
C ASN A 161 9.94 3.69 22.39
N ASP A 162 11.21 3.92 22.77
CA ASP A 162 11.88 5.21 22.68
C ASP A 162 11.77 5.85 21.29
N ALA A 163 12.00 5.09 20.22
CA ALA A 163 11.81 5.56 18.85
C ALA A 163 10.32 5.85 18.54
N VAL A 164 9.39 5.02 19.03
CA VAL A 164 7.95 5.27 18.88
C VAL A 164 7.53 6.58 19.57
N HIS A 165 8.04 6.86 20.77
CA HIS A 165 7.72 8.08 21.50
C HIS A 165 8.17 9.34 20.72
N VAL A 166 9.40 9.35 20.21
CA VAL A 166 9.90 10.47 19.39
C VAL A 166 9.07 10.63 18.12
N LEU A 167 8.81 9.54 17.39
CA LEU A 167 8.01 9.57 16.17
C LEU A 167 6.55 10.00 16.43
N ALA A 168 5.94 9.58 17.53
CA ALA A 168 4.60 10.00 17.93
C ALA A 168 4.55 11.49 18.27
N ARG A 169 5.57 12.03 18.95
CA ARG A 169 5.69 13.47 19.23
C ARG A 169 5.81 14.28 17.93
N LEU A 170 6.62 13.83 16.98
CA LEU A 170 6.73 14.42 15.64
C LEU A 170 5.43 14.32 14.83
N GLY A 171 4.69 13.22 14.99
CA GLY A 171 3.42 12.93 14.32
C GLY A 171 2.19 13.63 14.91
N GLY A 172 2.35 14.48 15.93
CA GLY A 172 1.26 15.25 16.53
C GLY A 172 1.04 15.04 18.04
N GLY A 173 1.86 14.22 18.69
CA GLY A 173 1.78 13.91 20.12
C GLY A 173 1.21 12.53 20.42
N TRP A 174 1.44 12.04 21.64
CA TRP A 174 1.11 10.67 22.06
C TRP A 174 -0.38 10.36 21.95
N GLN A 175 -1.25 11.16 22.58
CA GLN A 175 -2.71 10.93 22.56
C GLN A 175 -3.30 11.12 21.17
N ALA A 176 -2.85 12.13 20.42
CA ALA A 176 -3.31 12.37 19.06
C ALA A 176 -2.93 11.21 18.14
N THR A 177 -1.71 10.67 18.30
CA THR A 177 -1.26 9.50 17.55
C THR A 177 -2.11 8.27 17.86
N ALA A 178 -2.42 7.99 19.13
CA ALA A 178 -3.30 6.88 19.51
C ALA A 178 -4.71 7.03 18.89
N ALA A 179 -5.27 8.25 18.89
CA ALA A 179 -6.55 8.54 18.24
C ALA A 179 -6.49 8.31 16.72
N HIS A 180 -5.45 8.79 16.05
CA HIS A 180 -5.24 8.56 14.62
C HIS A 180 -5.04 7.08 14.28
N MET A 181 -4.37 6.32 15.15
CA MET A 181 -4.24 4.87 15.01
C MET A 181 -5.60 4.18 15.13
N GLN A 182 -6.43 4.57 16.10
CA GLN A 182 -7.78 4.03 16.24
C GLN A 182 -8.64 4.30 15.01
N ASP A 183 -8.55 5.51 14.44
CA ASP A 183 -9.25 5.85 13.19
C ASP A 183 -8.67 5.08 12.00
N LYS A 184 -7.35 4.93 11.92
CA LYS A 184 -6.69 4.11 10.91
C LYS A 184 -7.20 2.67 10.95
N ALA A 185 -7.30 2.05 12.13
CA ALA A 185 -7.83 0.70 12.29
C ALA A 185 -9.24 0.58 11.71
N ARG A 186 -10.15 1.49 12.08
CA ARG A 186 -11.52 1.54 11.55
C ARG A 186 -11.55 1.68 10.02
N THR A 187 -10.70 2.54 9.44
CA THR A 187 -10.66 2.74 7.98
C THR A 187 -10.18 1.50 7.21
N LEU A 188 -9.44 0.62 7.88
CA LEU A 188 -8.97 -0.64 7.32
C LEU A 188 -9.95 -1.80 7.55
N GLY A 189 -11.03 -1.58 8.31
CA GLY A 189 -11.96 -2.65 8.70
C GLY A 189 -11.45 -3.52 9.85
N ALA A 190 -10.44 -3.03 10.59
CA ALA A 190 -9.93 -3.69 11.79
C ALA A 190 -10.75 -3.24 13.01
N LEU A 191 -11.83 -3.98 13.30
CA LEU A 191 -12.90 -3.56 14.22
C LEU A 191 -12.76 -4.11 15.64
N ASP A 192 -11.86 -5.08 15.86
CA ASP A 192 -11.58 -5.65 17.20
C ASP A 192 -10.47 -4.88 17.91
N THR A 193 -9.81 -3.95 17.22
CA THR A 193 -8.67 -3.20 17.76
C THR A 193 -9.12 -2.00 18.57
N HIS A 194 -8.76 -2.00 19.86
CA HIS A 194 -8.81 -0.83 20.73
C HIS A 194 -7.40 -0.33 21.06
N VAL A 195 -7.09 0.89 20.61
CA VAL A 195 -5.77 1.51 20.81
C VAL A 195 -5.79 2.37 22.07
N VAL A 196 -4.88 2.08 23.00
CA VAL A 196 -4.65 2.89 24.21
C VAL A 196 -3.31 3.62 24.12
N SER A 197 -2.26 2.96 23.63
CA SER A 197 -0.93 3.52 23.41
C SER A 197 -0.39 3.21 22.00
N PRO A 198 0.42 4.11 21.41
CA PRO A 198 1.04 3.88 20.11
C PRO A 198 2.05 2.72 20.03
N ASP A 199 2.65 2.34 21.15
CA ASP A 199 3.73 1.35 21.20
C ASP A 199 3.25 -0.10 21.35
N GLY A 200 1.98 -0.34 21.71
CA GLY A 200 1.47 -1.67 21.99
C GLY A 200 1.84 -2.23 23.37
N TYR A 201 2.42 -1.42 24.27
CA TYR A 201 2.74 -1.83 25.63
C TYR A 201 1.48 -2.20 26.44
N ASP A 202 1.64 -2.94 27.54
CA ASP A 202 0.49 -3.38 28.34
C ASP A 202 -0.27 -2.18 28.93
N ALA A 203 -1.54 -2.07 28.55
CA ALA A 203 -2.45 -1.05 29.05
C ALA A 203 -3.88 -1.63 29.20
N PRO A 204 -4.63 -1.25 30.24
CA PRO A 204 -6.00 -1.71 30.41
C PRO A 204 -6.88 -1.40 29.19
N GLY A 205 -7.49 -2.44 28.62
CA GLY A 205 -8.36 -2.33 27.44
C GLY A 205 -7.62 -2.37 26.09
N GLN A 206 -6.29 -2.34 26.06
CA GLN A 206 -5.54 -2.44 24.80
C GLN A 206 -5.63 -3.84 24.21
N VAL A 207 -6.33 -3.97 23.08
CA VAL A 207 -6.58 -5.25 22.42
C VAL A 207 -6.53 -5.12 20.90
N SER A 208 -6.29 -6.24 20.24
CA SER A 208 -6.47 -6.46 18.80
C SER A 208 -6.84 -7.93 18.59
N SER A 209 -6.87 -8.39 17.34
CA SER A 209 -7.18 -9.78 16.98
C SER A 209 -6.21 -10.31 15.92
N ALA A 210 -6.18 -11.63 15.70
CA ALA A 210 -5.43 -12.21 14.58
C ALA A 210 -5.86 -11.59 13.25
N TYR A 211 -7.17 -11.44 13.05
CA TYR A 211 -7.72 -10.79 11.84
C TYR A 211 -7.18 -9.38 11.66
N ASP A 212 -7.32 -8.52 12.66
CA ASP A 212 -6.92 -7.11 12.58
C ASP A 212 -5.41 -6.95 12.36
N LEU A 213 -4.59 -7.75 13.06
CA LEU A 213 -3.15 -7.72 12.89
C LEU A 213 -2.72 -8.20 11.49
N ALA A 214 -3.41 -9.17 10.90
CA ALA A 214 -3.17 -9.59 9.52
C ALA A 214 -3.62 -8.52 8.50
N VAL A 215 -4.70 -7.78 8.78
CA VAL A 215 -5.12 -6.60 8.01
C VAL A 215 -4.00 -5.55 8.02
N PHE A 216 -3.43 -5.23 9.18
CA PHE A 216 -2.32 -4.28 9.29
C PHE A 216 -1.07 -4.78 8.55
N GLY A 217 -0.71 -6.06 8.73
CA GLY A 217 0.41 -6.66 8.01
C GLY A 217 0.26 -6.55 6.49
N ARG A 218 -0.91 -6.92 5.96
CA ARG A 218 -1.21 -6.83 4.52
C ARG A 218 -1.18 -5.38 4.02
N ALA A 219 -1.81 -4.46 4.74
CA ALA A 219 -1.80 -3.04 4.36
C ALA A 219 -0.37 -2.47 4.37
N GLY A 220 0.44 -2.86 5.37
CA GLY A 220 1.83 -2.44 5.49
C GLY A 220 2.68 -2.92 4.32
N LEU A 221 2.53 -4.17 3.88
CA LEU A 221 3.27 -4.70 2.74
C LEU A 221 2.98 -4.00 1.40
N HIS A 222 1.86 -3.29 1.27
CA HIS A 222 1.58 -2.44 0.10
C HIS A 222 2.30 -1.08 0.15
N ASN A 223 2.85 -0.68 1.30
CA ASN A 223 3.68 0.50 1.44
C ASN A 223 5.16 0.11 1.28
N PRO A 224 5.88 0.64 0.26
CA PRO A 224 7.28 0.26 0.01
C PRO A 224 8.24 0.56 1.17
N ASP A 225 8.02 1.65 1.90
CA ASP A 225 8.86 2.01 3.04
C ASP A 225 8.64 1.06 4.22
N PHE A 226 7.38 0.77 4.54
CA PHE A 226 7.03 -0.24 5.55
C PHE A 226 7.66 -1.60 5.20
N ALA A 227 7.45 -2.06 3.97
CA ALA A 227 7.96 -3.36 3.50
C ALA A 227 9.49 -3.42 3.60
N ARG A 228 10.18 -2.32 3.27
CA ARG A 228 11.63 -2.19 3.40
C ARG A 228 12.08 -2.32 4.87
N TYR A 229 11.46 -1.58 5.80
CA TYR A 229 11.87 -1.65 7.20
C TYR A 229 11.58 -3.02 7.83
N CYS A 230 10.40 -3.59 7.59
CA CYS A 230 10.03 -4.87 8.21
C CYS A 230 10.83 -6.06 7.68
N SER A 231 11.36 -5.98 6.46
CA SER A 231 12.21 -7.02 5.86
C SER A 231 13.70 -6.81 6.10
N THR A 232 14.11 -5.74 6.80
CA THR A 232 15.53 -5.49 7.09
C THR A 232 15.96 -6.36 8.26
N ALA A 233 16.94 -7.24 8.05
CA ALA A 233 17.48 -8.13 9.08
C ALA A 233 18.42 -7.41 10.04
N GLU A 234 19.31 -6.57 9.51
CA GLU A 234 20.28 -5.80 10.28
C GLU A 234 20.41 -4.39 9.74
N ALA A 235 20.73 -3.43 10.62
CA ALA A 235 21.06 -2.08 10.23
C ALA A 235 22.09 -1.47 11.19
N SER A 236 22.75 -0.40 10.76
CA SER A 236 23.49 0.47 11.67
C SER A 236 22.55 1.52 12.25
N PHE A 237 22.64 1.75 13.56
CA PHE A 237 21.90 2.78 14.28
C PHE A 237 22.87 3.84 14.83
N PRO A 238 22.56 5.14 14.74
CA PRO A 238 23.38 6.19 15.32
C PRO A 238 23.46 6.06 16.85
N GLY A 239 24.66 6.06 17.42
CA GLY A 239 24.89 6.14 18.86
C GLY A 239 25.79 7.32 19.21
N ASP A 240 25.98 7.60 20.49
CA ASP A 240 26.94 8.62 20.92
C ASP A 240 28.38 8.19 20.60
N GLY A 241 29.12 9.07 19.94
CA GLY A 241 30.48 8.81 19.44
C GLY A 241 30.57 7.90 18.21
N ALA A 242 29.87 6.76 18.17
CA ALA A 242 29.94 5.81 17.05
C ALA A 242 28.61 5.06 16.81
N PRO A 243 28.27 4.74 15.53
CA PRO A 243 27.14 3.86 15.22
C PRO A 243 27.38 2.42 15.70
N TYR A 244 26.31 1.72 16.07
CA TYR A 244 26.31 0.29 16.42
C TYR A 244 25.34 -0.50 15.54
N ALA A 245 25.48 -1.83 15.53
CA ALA A 245 24.59 -2.71 14.80
C ALA A 245 23.32 -2.99 15.62
N ILE A 246 22.18 -2.96 14.94
CA ILE A 246 20.90 -3.44 15.45
C ILE A 246 20.38 -4.54 14.54
N GLU A 247 19.69 -5.50 15.13
CA GLU A 247 19.18 -6.69 14.45
C GLU A 247 17.68 -6.82 14.67
N ASN A 248 17.00 -7.41 13.69
CA ASN A 248 15.57 -7.62 13.72
C ASN A 248 15.19 -8.71 14.73
N THR A 249 14.33 -8.38 15.68
CA THR A 249 13.87 -9.31 16.71
C THR A 249 13.01 -10.46 16.16
N ASN A 250 12.60 -10.42 14.88
CA ASN A 250 11.92 -11.52 14.22
C ASN A 250 12.90 -12.65 13.85
N ARG A 251 12.94 -13.67 14.69
CA ARG A 251 13.89 -14.80 14.57
C ARG A 251 13.69 -15.65 13.32
N LEU A 252 12.49 -15.66 12.72
CA LEU A 252 12.31 -16.30 11.40
C LEU A 252 13.07 -15.56 10.29
N LEU A 253 13.41 -14.29 10.49
CA LEU A 253 14.20 -13.50 9.54
C LEU A 253 15.69 -13.71 9.76
N THR A 254 16.13 -13.63 11.02
CA THR A 254 17.55 -13.55 11.38
C THR A 254 18.20 -14.89 11.65
N GLY A 255 17.44 -15.85 12.19
CA GLY A 255 17.99 -17.13 12.61
C GLY A 255 18.49 -17.18 14.05
N GLU A 256 18.20 -16.15 14.83
CA GLU A 256 18.69 -16.01 16.20
C GLU A 256 18.02 -16.97 17.19
N ASP A 257 18.72 -17.22 18.31
CA ASP A 257 18.28 -18.09 19.40
C ASP A 257 17.91 -19.53 18.98
N GLY A 258 18.56 -20.04 17.91
CA GLY A 258 18.36 -21.41 17.44
C GLY A 258 17.09 -21.63 16.62
N VAL A 259 16.34 -20.57 16.30
CA VAL A 259 15.26 -20.62 15.31
C VAL A 259 15.88 -20.59 13.93
N ALA A 260 15.58 -21.54 13.05
CA ALA A 260 16.09 -21.46 11.69
C ALA A 260 15.45 -20.24 10.96
N PRO A 261 16.18 -19.54 10.06
CA PRO A 261 15.53 -18.61 9.14
C PRO A 261 14.46 -19.31 8.29
N TYR A 262 13.40 -18.59 7.93
CA TYR A 262 12.33 -19.10 7.07
C TYR A 262 12.56 -18.67 5.61
N PRO A 263 12.71 -19.61 4.66
CA PRO A 263 12.94 -19.26 3.26
C PRO A 263 11.82 -18.41 2.67
N GLY A 264 12.19 -17.24 2.15
CA GLY A 264 11.28 -16.29 1.54
C GLY A 264 10.55 -15.38 2.51
N LEU A 265 10.92 -15.36 3.81
CA LEU A 265 10.35 -14.42 4.77
C LEU A 265 10.66 -12.97 4.38
N ILE A 266 9.69 -12.08 4.58
CA ILE A 266 9.76 -10.65 4.26
C ILE A 266 9.29 -9.76 5.43
N GLY A 267 9.31 -10.28 6.67
CA GLY A 267 8.88 -9.58 7.87
C GLY A 267 7.88 -10.37 8.72
N ILE A 268 7.00 -9.76 9.53
CA ILE A 268 6.73 -8.32 9.66
C ILE A 268 7.13 -7.80 11.05
N LYS A 269 6.53 -8.31 12.12
CA LYS A 269 6.80 -7.83 13.47
C LYS A 269 6.39 -8.86 14.52
N ASN A 270 7.27 -9.11 15.49
CA ASN A 270 6.99 -9.87 16.71
C ASN A 270 6.73 -8.92 17.90
N GLY A 271 6.13 -9.46 18.96
CA GLY A 271 5.94 -8.74 20.22
C GLY A 271 5.80 -9.69 21.40
N TYR A 272 6.14 -9.18 22.58
CA TYR A 272 5.93 -9.85 23.84
C TYR A 272 5.63 -8.81 24.92
N THR A 273 4.68 -9.13 25.79
CA THR A 273 4.47 -8.50 27.09
C THR A 273 3.93 -9.54 28.06
N SER A 274 3.91 -9.24 29.36
CA SER A 274 3.40 -10.17 30.36
C SER A 274 1.92 -10.48 30.18
N ASN A 275 1.10 -9.52 29.72
CA ASN A 275 -0.32 -9.77 29.47
C ASN A 275 -0.61 -10.39 28.10
N ALA A 276 0.18 -10.07 27.07
CA ALA A 276 -0.03 -10.59 25.72
C ALA A 276 0.48 -12.02 25.53
N GLY A 277 1.54 -12.40 26.24
CA GLY A 277 2.38 -13.50 25.81
C GLY A 277 3.10 -13.16 24.49
N ASN A 278 3.54 -14.19 23.76
CA ASN A 278 4.21 -13.98 22.47
C ASN A 278 3.20 -13.74 21.34
N THR A 279 3.49 -12.77 20.49
CA THR A 279 2.69 -12.41 19.32
C THR A 279 3.59 -12.25 18.10
N LEU A 280 3.08 -12.61 16.92
CA LEU A 280 3.84 -12.49 15.68
C LEU A 280 2.90 -12.24 14.50
N VAL A 281 3.24 -11.23 13.70
CA VAL A 281 2.78 -11.09 12.32
C VAL A 281 3.97 -11.39 11.41
N ALA A 282 3.86 -12.44 10.60
CA ALA A 282 4.90 -12.87 9.68
C ALA A 282 4.36 -12.90 8.25
N ALA A 283 5.24 -12.66 7.29
CA ALA A 283 4.89 -12.80 5.88
C ALA A 283 6.03 -13.43 5.10
N ALA A 284 5.68 -14.27 4.14
CA ALA A 284 6.64 -14.90 3.25
C ALA A 284 6.16 -14.89 1.80
N ARG A 285 7.10 -14.92 0.87
CA ARG A 285 6.85 -14.96 -0.58
C ARG A 285 7.52 -16.17 -1.20
N ARG A 286 6.74 -16.97 -1.94
CA ARG A 286 7.21 -18.10 -2.76
C ARG A 286 6.48 -18.05 -4.10
N ASP A 287 7.23 -18.18 -5.20
CA ASP A 287 6.69 -18.26 -6.57
C ASP A 287 5.65 -17.17 -6.92
N GLY A 288 5.94 -15.93 -6.50
CA GLY A 288 5.07 -14.77 -6.75
C GLY A 288 3.85 -14.66 -5.82
N ARG A 289 3.58 -15.66 -4.98
CA ARG A 289 2.52 -15.63 -3.97
C ARG A 289 3.07 -15.14 -2.63
N THR A 290 2.32 -14.26 -1.96
CA THR A 290 2.66 -13.78 -0.61
C THR A 290 1.59 -14.21 0.38
N LEU A 291 2.00 -14.87 1.45
CA LEU A 291 1.14 -15.19 2.58
C LEU A 291 1.49 -14.28 3.76
N VAL A 292 0.46 -13.91 4.52
CA VAL A 292 0.58 -13.27 5.83
C VAL A 292 -0.04 -14.19 6.88
N VAL A 293 0.64 -14.34 8.01
CA VAL A 293 0.15 -15.06 9.18
C VAL A 293 0.21 -14.18 10.41
N SER A 294 -0.76 -14.32 11.28
CA SER A 294 -0.78 -13.73 12.61
C SER A 294 -0.96 -14.84 13.64
N VAL A 295 -0.15 -14.84 14.70
CA VAL A 295 -0.18 -15.84 15.78
C VAL A 295 -0.15 -15.09 17.11
N LEU A 296 -1.15 -15.31 17.96
CA LEU A 296 -1.27 -14.63 19.25
C LEU A 296 -1.34 -15.64 20.39
N ASN A 297 -0.44 -15.44 21.34
CA ASN A 297 -0.36 -16.13 22.62
C ASN A 297 -0.36 -17.67 22.50
N PRO A 298 0.68 -18.29 21.91
CA PRO A 298 0.92 -19.73 22.00
C PRO A 298 0.89 -20.22 23.45
N GLN A 299 0.17 -21.31 23.69
CA GLN A 299 0.01 -21.89 25.04
C GLN A 299 0.98 -23.04 25.31
N ALA A 300 1.62 -23.60 24.28
CA ALA A 300 2.71 -24.55 24.47
C ALA A 300 3.95 -23.86 25.07
N GLU A 301 4.69 -24.58 25.89
CA GLU A 301 5.83 -24.03 26.64
C GLU A 301 6.93 -23.50 25.71
N GLY A 302 7.54 -22.37 26.09
CA GLY A 302 8.72 -21.81 25.43
C GLY A 302 8.45 -20.49 24.68
N GLY A 303 9.36 -19.53 24.83
CA GLY A 303 9.25 -18.21 24.18
C GLY A 303 9.40 -18.25 22.65
N LEU A 304 9.83 -19.38 22.09
CA LEU A 304 10.09 -19.55 20.66
C LEU A 304 8.92 -20.17 19.89
N THR A 305 7.91 -20.71 20.60
CA THR A 305 6.75 -21.41 20.01
C THR A 305 6.03 -20.57 18.97
N VAL A 306 5.95 -19.25 19.17
CA VAL A 306 5.29 -18.33 18.23
C VAL A 306 5.91 -18.36 16.82
N TYR A 307 7.23 -18.56 16.73
CA TYR A 307 7.95 -18.60 15.46
C TYR A 307 7.73 -19.95 14.76
N GLU A 308 7.78 -21.04 15.51
CA GLU A 308 7.57 -22.39 14.95
C GLU A 308 6.12 -22.61 14.51
N GLU A 309 5.14 -22.09 15.26
CA GLU A 309 3.73 -22.13 14.85
C GLU A 309 3.48 -21.26 13.61
N ALA A 310 4.07 -20.06 13.54
CA ALA A 310 3.99 -19.22 12.35
C ALA A 310 4.66 -19.90 11.13
N ARG A 311 5.80 -20.57 11.32
CA ARG A 311 6.46 -21.39 10.28
C ARG A 311 5.53 -22.49 9.79
N ALA A 312 4.93 -23.26 10.70
CA ALA A 312 4.02 -24.35 10.36
C ALA A 312 2.80 -23.86 9.58
N LEU A 313 2.22 -22.71 9.99
CA LEU A 313 1.11 -22.08 9.30
C LEU A 313 1.48 -21.56 7.90
N LEU A 314 2.67 -20.95 7.74
CA LEU A 314 3.18 -20.54 6.44
C LEU A 314 3.41 -21.74 5.52
N ASP A 315 4.06 -22.80 6.02
CA ASP A 315 4.31 -24.02 5.25
C ASP A 315 3.01 -24.70 4.82
N TRP A 316 2.04 -24.81 5.74
CA TRP A 316 0.71 -25.29 5.41
C TRP A 316 0.03 -24.41 4.36
N GLY A 317 0.06 -23.08 4.51
CA GLY A 317 -0.60 -22.16 3.59
C GLY A 317 -0.04 -22.24 2.16
N PHE A 318 1.27 -22.45 2.01
CA PHE A 318 1.88 -22.68 0.70
C PHE A 318 1.54 -24.07 0.15
N ALA A 319 1.50 -25.11 0.98
CA ALA A 319 1.15 -26.47 0.55
C ALA A 319 -0.34 -26.62 0.17
N ALA A 320 -1.23 -25.90 0.86
CA ALA A 320 -2.68 -25.88 0.63
C ALA A 320 -3.09 -24.94 -0.53
N ALA A 321 -2.12 -24.33 -1.21
CA ALA A 321 -2.36 -23.37 -2.27
C ALA A 321 -3.26 -23.92 -3.39
N GLY A 322 -4.39 -23.25 -3.63
CA GLY A 322 -5.35 -23.65 -4.68
C GLY A 322 -6.16 -24.91 -4.33
N GLN A 323 -6.05 -25.42 -3.11
CA GLN A 323 -6.74 -26.61 -2.61
C GLN A 323 -7.69 -26.29 -1.44
N VAL A 324 -7.84 -25.02 -1.08
CA VAL A 324 -8.75 -24.57 -0.03
C VAL A 324 -9.65 -23.48 -0.57
N ASP A 325 -10.94 -23.55 -0.25
CA ASP A 325 -11.83 -22.43 -0.49
C ASP A 325 -11.68 -21.39 0.64
N PRO A 326 -11.59 -20.08 0.35
CA PRO A 326 -11.38 -19.06 1.38
C PRO A 326 -12.45 -19.10 2.48
N VAL A 327 -12.08 -19.00 3.75
CA VAL A 327 -13.05 -18.90 4.86
C VAL A 327 -13.51 -17.47 5.14
N GLY A 328 -12.92 -16.49 4.45
CA GLY A 328 -13.30 -15.08 4.55
C GLY A 328 -12.32 -14.20 3.76
N SER A 329 -12.34 -12.89 4.05
CA SER A 329 -11.43 -11.92 3.43
C SER A 329 -10.97 -10.87 4.42
N LEU A 330 -9.71 -10.45 4.33
CA LEU A 330 -9.13 -9.29 5.01
C LEU A 330 -9.71 -7.95 4.52
N ASP A 331 -10.44 -7.94 3.40
CA ASP A 331 -11.20 -6.75 2.93
C ASP A 331 -12.67 -6.79 3.37
N GLY A 332 -13.13 -7.89 3.99
CA GLY A 332 -14.54 -8.16 4.25
C GLY A 332 -15.24 -7.17 5.17
N LEU A 333 -14.49 -6.48 6.03
CA LEU A 333 -14.99 -5.49 6.99
C LEU A 333 -14.59 -4.06 6.62
N ARG A 334 -13.88 -3.87 5.50
CA ARG A 334 -13.46 -2.54 5.07
C ARG A 334 -14.69 -1.73 4.68
N PRO A 335 -14.88 -0.50 5.19
CA PRO A 335 -15.97 0.35 4.76
C PRO A 335 -15.94 0.50 3.24
N ALA A 336 -17.07 0.29 2.58
CA ALA A 336 -17.18 0.54 1.15
C ALA A 336 -16.78 2.00 0.89
N ALA A 337 -15.84 2.22 -0.04
CA ALA A 337 -15.60 3.57 -0.52
C ALA A 337 -16.94 4.13 -1.02
N PRO A 338 -17.27 5.40 -0.73
CA PRO A 338 -18.42 6.02 -1.36
C PRO A 338 -18.27 5.78 -2.86
N ALA A 339 -19.26 5.12 -3.48
CA ALA A 339 -19.28 5.03 -4.93
C ALA A 339 -19.10 6.45 -5.43
N ALA A 340 -17.99 6.72 -6.13
CA ALA A 340 -17.74 8.02 -6.70
C ALA A 340 -19.02 8.38 -7.46
N ALA A 341 -19.76 9.36 -6.94
CA ALA A 341 -20.96 9.84 -7.60
C ALA A 341 -20.50 10.18 -9.02
N SER A 342 -20.99 9.41 -9.99
CA SER A 342 -20.81 9.70 -11.40
C SER A 342 -21.02 11.19 -11.54
N ALA A 343 -19.97 11.93 -11.86
CA ALA A 343 -20.07 13.35 -12.10
C ALA A 343 -21.03 13.49 -13.27
N ALA A 344 -22.29 13.78 -12.97
CA ALA A 344 -23.26 14.19 -13.96
C ALA A 344 -22.60 15.34 -14.73
N PRO A 345 -22.64 15.33 -16.07
CA PRO A 345 -22.03 16.40 -16.83
C PRO A 345 -22.74 17.68 -16.42
N VAL A 346 -21.99 18.62 -15.86
CA VAL A 346 -22.48 19.97 -15.60
C VAL A 346 -22.75 20.55 -16.98
N ALA A 347 -24.01 20.61 -17.38
CA ALA A 347 -24.42 21.27 -18.60
C ALA A 347 -23.91 22.72 -18.54
N ALA A 348 -23.14 23.11 -19.55
CA ALA A 348 -22.68 24.48 -19.70
C ALA A 348 -23.91 25.40 -19.71
N ALA A 349 -23.96 26.33 -18.75
CA ALA A 349 -24.97 27.36 -18.68
C ALA A 349 -24.96 28.16 -19.99
N GLY A 350 -26.11 28.19 -20.66
CA GLY A 350 -26.35 29.02 -21.82
C GLY A 350 -26.19 30.50 -21.49
N ALA A 351 -25.66 31.26 -22.46
CA ALA A 351 -25.63 32.72 -22.45
C ALA A 351 -27.06 33.29 -22.28
N PRO A 352 -27.22 34.48 -21.67
CA PRO A 352 -28.54 35.02 -21.39
C PRO A 352 -29.26 35.43 -22.68
N ALA A 353 -30.56 35.11 -22.73
CA ALA A 353 -31.48 35.64 -23.72
C ALA A 353 -31.72 37.14 -23.45
N GLU A 354 -31.63 37.96 -24.49
CA GLU A 354 -32.05 39.37 -24.46
C GLU A 354 -33.59 39.44 -24.46
N ASP A 355 -34.12 40.28 -23.58
CA ASP A 355 -35.55 40.59 -23.44
C ASP A 355 -36.07 41.44 -24.62
N ASP A 356 -37.26 41.07 -25.10
CA ASP A 356 -38.07 41.78 -26.07
C ASP A 356 -38.68 43.09 -25.53
N ALA A 357 -38.67 44.14 -26.37
CA ALA A 357 -39.87 44.89 -26.82
C ALA A 357 -39.54 46.32 -27.33
N PRO A 358 -40.39 46.99 -28.14
CA PRO A 358 -41.29 46.48 -29.18
C PRO A 358 -41.21 47.26 -30.52
N ASP A 359 -41.70 46.58 -31.58
CA ASP A 359 -42.33 47.05 -32.82
C ASP A 359 -41.74 48.26 -33.59
N TRP A 360 -41.42 48.07 -34.87
CA TRP A 360 -41.93 48.89 -35.99
C TRP A 360 -41.60 48.21 -37.32
N SER A 361 -42.63 48.04 -38.14
CA SER A 361 -42.65 47.53 -39.50
C SER A 361 -41.58 48.11 -40.44
N GLY A 362 -40.95 47.25 -41.25
CA GLY A 362 -40.10 47.69 -42.37
C GLY A 362 -39.45 46.56 -43.16
N THR A 363 -40.04 46.23 -44.30
CA THR A 363 -39.49 45.42 -45.40
C THR A 363 -38.02 45.71 -45.75
N ALA A 364 -37.20 44.68 -46.01
CA ALA A 364 -36.47 44.52 -47.28
C ALA A 364 -35.59 43.26 -47.31
N VAL A 365 -35.67 42.57 -48.45
CA VAL A 365 -34.85 41.45 -48.90
C VAL A 365 -33.52 41.98 -49.47
N VAL A 366 -32.48 41.13 -49.44
CA VAL A 366 -31.50 40.86 -50.53
C VAL A 366 -30.03 40.79 -50.05
N ALA A 367 -29.52 39.55 -50.14
CA ALA A 367 -28.23 39.05 -50.62
C ALA A 367 -26.99 39.95 -50.76
N GLY A 368 -25.82 39.37 -50.47
CA GLY A 368 -24.54 39.89 -50.96
C GLY A 368 -23.33 39.07 -50.54
N LEU A 369 -22.83 38.26 -51.47
CA LEU A 369 -21.62 37.42 -51.41
C LEU A 369 -20.30 38.21 -51.24
N SER A 370 -19.24 37.40 -51.01
CA SER A 370 -17.81 37.61 -51.35
C SER A 370 -16.98 38.47 -50.39
N GLY A 371 -15.72 38.17 -50.09
CA GLY A 371 -14.79 37.14 -50.54
C GLY A 371 -13.38 37.52 -50.08
N LEU A 372 -12.51 36.51 -49.91
CA LEU A 372 -11.04 36.50 -50.09
C LEU A 372 -10.17 37.66 -49.57
N GLY A 373 -9.08 37.33 -48.87
CA GLY A 373 -7.84 38.10 -49.01
C GLY A 373 -6.80 38.05 -47.88
N ALA A 374 -5.97 37.01 -47.92
CA ALA A 374 -4.51 36.97 -47.72
C ALA A 374 -3.75 37.91 -46.73
N CYS A 375 -2.88 37.22 -45.97
CA CYS A 375 -1.62 37.60 -45.31
C CYS A 375 -0.88 38.89 -45.75
N ALA A 376 -0.29 39.58 -44.76
CA ALA A 376 1.07 40.12 -44.85
C ALA A 376 1.70 40.32 -43.46
N VAL A 377 2.90 39.77 -43.28
CA VAL A 377 3.83 40.00 -42.17
C VAL A 377 4.67 41.24 -42.48
N ALA A 378 4.91 42.11 -41.50
CA ALA A 378 6.08 43.00 -41.51
C ALA A 378 6.55 43.32 -40.08
N LEU A 379 7.71 42.78 -39.73
CA LEU A 379 8.56 43.20 -38.63
C LEU A 379 9.26 44.52 -38.97
N ALA A 380 9.29 45.47 -38.03
CA ALA A 380 10.24 46.58 -38.05
C ALA A 380 10.71 46.89 -36.63
N LEU A 381 11.94 46.47 -36.32
CA LEU A 381 12.72 46.95 -35.19
C LEU A 381 13.22 48.37 -35.48
N ARG A 382 13.11 49.28 -34.51
CA ARG A 382 14.09 50.37 -34.36
C ARG A 382 14.27 50.75 -32.89
N ALA A 383 15.50 50.57 -32.44
CA ALA A 383 16.04 51.00 -31.17
C ALA A 383 16.27 52.53 -31.12
N LYS A 384 16.03 53.10 -29.94
CA LYS A 384 16.65 54.31 -29.35
C LYS A 384 16.48 54.10 -27.83
N GLY A 385 17.50 53.97 -26.99
CA GLY A 385 18.81 54.61 -26.98
C GLY A 385 18.76 55.83 -26.07
N GLY A 386 19.31 55.73 -24.85
CA GLY A 386 19.74 56.90 -24.07
C GLY A 386 19.37 56.90 -22.58
N ARG A 387 20.27 56.33 -21.75
CA ARG A 387 20.47 56.75 -20.35
C ARG A 387 20.95 58.21 -20.34
N SER A 388 20.46 59.02 -19.40
CA SER A 388 21.26 60.07 -18.77
C SER A 388 20.88 60.21 -17.31
N ALA A 389 21.89 60.07 -16.46
CA ALA A 389 21.90 60.55 -15.08
C ALA A 389 22.15 62.06 -15.06
N ARG A 390 21.66 62.74 -14.02
CA ARG A 390 22.34 63.81 -13.24
C ARG A 390 21.33 64.48 -12.30
N GLY A 391 21.77 64.74 -11.08
CA GLY A 391 21.06 65.49 -10.05
C GLY A 391 21.47 65.01 -8.69
#